data_AF-A0A1T4QPY1-F1
#
_entry.id   AF-A0A1T4QPY1-F1
#
_cell.length_a   1.000
_cell.length_b   1.000
_cell.length_c   1.000
_cell.angle_alpha   90.00
_cell.angle_beta   90.00
_cell.angle_gamma   90.00
#
_symmetry.space_group_name_H-M   'P 1'
#
loop_
_entity.id
_entity.type
_entity.pdbx_description
1 polymer ?
#
loop_
_entity_poly.entity_id
_entity_poly.type
_entity_poly.pdbx_seq_one_letter_code
_entity_poly.pdbx_strand_id
1 'polypeptide(L)'
;MDEVKLVYKGKALPFFGRLQENQTWVPIRPLLESLGHRLVWDGSNRIVYIDSQPVVAVKPLANRIICLDAGHGGPDPGAVGPSGLKEKDVTLDVVLKLKQLLQNDGAQVILTRDSDRVGEPDSRVAELSRRVKLANSQGAHIFVSVHCNSATNREARGTEIYFHHATARSLAQALEPPLQKPGLPWRGIKQGNFLVIRKAQMPAVLVELAFISNPIEERLLADNAWRQRWAQALRDGIINYFQS
;
A
#
# COMPACT_ATOMS: atom_id res chain seq x y z
N MET A 1 -21.51 40.50 13.47
CA MET A 1 -20.18 39.87 13.37
C MET A 1 -20.44 38.42 13.08
N ASP A 2 -19.88 37.92 11.99
CA ASP A 2 -20.18 36.57 11.53
C ASP A 2 -19.03 35.62 11.87
N GLU A 3 -19.40 34.39 12.24
CA GLU A 3 -18.46 33.34 12.61
C GLU A 3 -17.70 32.80 11.38
N VAL A 4 -16.41 32.51 11.56
CA VAL A 4 -15.54 31.93 10.54
C VAL A 4 -14.91 30.66 11.10
N LYS A 5 -14.98 29.55 10.34
CA LYS A 5 -14.41 28.27 10.76
C LYS A 5 -12.89 28.24 10.52
N LEU A 6 -12.16 27.64 11.46
CA LEU A 6 -10.73 27.38 11.34
C LEU A 6 -10.49 25.90 11.03
N VAL A 7 -9.69 25.63 10.00
CA VAL A 7 -9.33 24.26 9.59
C VAL A 7 -7.82 24.10 9.57
N TYR A 8 -7.32 23.06 10.21
CA TYR A 8 -5.92 22.65 10.15
C TYR A 8 -5.83 21.18 9.72
N LYS A 9 -5.06 20.89 8.68
CA LYS A 9 -4.90 19.53 8.11
C LYS A 9 -6.24 18.81 7.88
N GLY A 10 -7.23 19.53 7.35
CA GLY A 10 -8.56 19.00 7.04
C GLY A 10 -9.48 18.77 8.24
N LYS A 11 -9.05 19.12 9.47
CA LYS A 11 -9.89 19.03 10.67
C LYS A 11 -10.35 20.41 11.12
N ALA A 12 -11.65 20.53 11.40
CA ALA A 12 -12.19 21.72 12.03
C ALA A 12 -11.67 21.82 13.47
N LEU A 13 -11.18 23.01 13.84
CA LEU A 13 -10.76 23.30 15.21
C LEU A 13 -11.96 23.76 16.05
N PRO A 14 -11.94 23.58 17.38
CA PRO A 14 -13.01 24.03 18.27
C PRO A 14 -13.03 25.56 18.48
N PHE A 15 -12.23 26.29 17.70
CA PHE A 15 -12.11 27.74 17.78
C PHE A 15 -12.66 28.36 16.51
N PHE A 16 -13.22 29.57 16.65
CA PHE A 16 -13.79 30.31 15.55
C PHE A 16 -13.09 31.66 15.39
N GLY A 17 -12.90 32.07 14.14
CA GLY A 17 -12.57 33.44 13.78
C GLY A 17 -13.84 34.28 13.65
N ARG A 18 -13.65 35.57 13.37
CA ARG A 18 -14.74 36.52 13.08
C ARG A 18 -14.47 37.24 11.77
N LEU A 19 -15.52 37.53 11.01
CA LEU A 19 -15.45 38.44 9.87
C LEU A 19 -15.97 39.81 10.30
N GLN A 20 -15.13 40.85 10.17
CA GLN A 20 -15.48 42.24 10.44
C GLN A 20 -14.83 43.12 9.38
N GLU A 21 -15.61 44.01 8.74
CA GLU A 21 -15.09 45.00 7.76
C GLU A 21 -14.24 44.38 6.65
N ASN A 22 -14.67 43.22 6.15
CA ASN A 22 -13.98 42.44 5.12
C ASN A 22 -12.58 41.92 5.54
N GLN A 23 -12.29 41.91 6.85
CA GLN A 23 -11.10 41.33 7.44
C GLN A 23 -11.46 40.11 8.29
N THR A 24 -10.63 39.07 8.20
CA THR A 24 -10.79 37.87 9.03
C THR A 24 -9.94 37.98 10.28
N TRP A 25 -10.60 37.98 11.42
CA TRP A 25 -10.00 37.99 12.74
C TRP A 25 -9.85 36.57 13.27
N VAL A 26 -8.62 36.14 13.52
CA VAL A 26 -8.30 34.82 14.05
C VAL A 26 -7.48 35.00 15.32
N PRO A 27 -8.03 34.68 16.53
CA PRO A 27 -7.41 35.02 17.80
C PRO A 27 -6.00 34.44 17.99
N ILE A 28 -5.70 33.31 17.34
CA ILE A 28 -4.42 32.61 17.43
C ILE A 28 -3.45 32.94 16.28
N ARG A 29 -3.79 33.90 15.41
CA ARG A 29 -3.00 34.23 14.22
C ARG A 29 -1.55 34.61 14.52
N PRO A 30 -1.23 35.51 15.47
CA PRO A 30 0.16 35.88 15.75
C PRO A 30 1.00 34.69 16.21
N LEU A 31 0.41 33.79 17.01
CA LEU A 31 1.08 32.56 17.46
C LEU A 31 1.35 31.62 16.28
N LEU A 32 0.35 31.39 15.43
CA LEU A 32 0.49 30.53 14.25
C LEU A 32 1.56 31.07 13.29
N GLU A 33 1.55 32.37 13.02
CA GLU A 33 2.56 33.02 12.16
C GLU A 33 3.96 32.96 12.80
N SER A 34 4.10 33.13 14.12
CA SER A 34 5.39 32.95 14.83
C SER A 34 5.94 31.52 14.77
N LEU A 35 5.06 30.53 14.58
CA LEU A 35 5.42 29.12 14.41
C LEU A 35 5.62 28.76 12.92
N GLY A 36 5.53 29.73 12.01
CA GLY A 36 5.77 29.54 10.58
C GLY A 36 4.56 29.08 9.76
N HIS A 37 3.36 29.06 10.33
CA HIS A 37 2.15 28.67 9.62
C HIS A 37 1.56 29.83 8.79
N ARG A 38 0.97 29.52 7.63
CA ARG A 38 0.30 30.52 6.76
C ARG A 38 -1.21 30.36 6.80
N LEU A 39 -1.94 31.44 7.06
CA LEU A 39 -3.40 31.43 7.03
C LEU A 39 -3.92 31.81 5.64
N VAL A 40 -4.91 31.07 5.13
CA VAL A 40 -5.53 31.30 3.81
C VAL A 40 -7.04 31.40 3.96
N TRP A 41 -7.62 32.49 3.44
CA TRP A 41 -9.07 32.73 3.47
C TRP A 41 -9.77 32.15 2.24
N ASP A 42 -10.83 31.39 2.46
CA ASP A 42 -11.81 30.95 1.47
C ASP A 42 -13.13 31.68 1.71
N GLY A 43 -13.35 32.72 0.89
CA GLY A 43 -14.53 33.57 0.98
C GLY A 43 -15.83 32.88 0.58
N SER A 44 -15.79 31.83 -0.24
CA SER A 44 -16.97 31.11 -0.69
C SER A 44 -17.56 30.25 0.42
N ASN A 45 -16.71 29.61 1.22
CA ASN A 45 -17.13 28.71 2.29
C ASN A 45 -17.00 29.30 3.70
N ARG A 46 -16.46 30.52 3.81
CA ARG A 46 -16.21 31.22 5.08
C ARG A 46 -15.27 30.44 6.01
N ILE A 47 -14.18 29.91 5.45
CA ILE A 47 -13.19 29.10 6.14
C ILE A 47 -11.81 29.77 6.08
N VAL A 48 -11.08 29.73 7.18
CA VAL A 48 -9.63 30.00 7.21
C VAL A 48 -8.87 28.69 7.34
N TYR A 49 -8.05 28.40 6.35
CA TYR A 49 -7.12 27.27 6.36
C TYR A 49 -5.80 27.68 6.98
N ILE A 50 -5.32 26.89 7.93
CA ILE A 50 -3.97 26.99 8.48
C ILE A 50 -3.10 26.04 7.65
N ASP A 51 -2.16 26.63 6.92
CA ASP A 51 -1.38 26.10 5.80
C ASP A 51 -2.21 25.80 4.53
N SER A 52 -1.55 25.92 3.38
CA SER A 52 -2.14 26.07 2.04
C SER A 52 -3.28 25.11 1.69
N GLN A 53 -4.52 25.65 1.63
CA GLN A 53 -5.74 25.18 0.93
C GLN A 53 -6.23 23.74 1.28
N PRO A 54 -7.55 23.48 1.24
CA PRO A 54 -8.04 22.12 1.14
C PRO A 54 -7.61 21.62 -0.24
N VAL A 55 -6.48 20.92 -0.30
CA VAL A 55 -6.11 20.17 -1.49
C VAL A 55 -7.32 19.27 -1.76
N VAL A 56 -8.04 19.47 -2.87
CA VAL A 56 -8.91 18.41 -3.40
C VAL A 56 -8.00 17.21 -3.46
N ALA A 57 -8.16 16.28 -2.53
CA ALA A 57 -7.14 15.27 -2.28
C ALA A 57 -6.91 14.56 -3.60
N VAL A 58 -5.78 14.85 -4.25
CA VAL A 58 -5.43 14.26 -5.53
C VAL A 58 -5.50 12.77 -5.27
N LYS A 59 -6.33 12.08 -6.05
CA LYS A 59 -6.49 10.64 -5.99
C LYS A 59 -5.54 10.07 -7.03
N PRO A 60 -4.26 9.82 -6.69
CA PRO A 60 -3.23 9.49 -7.69
C PRO A 60 -3.55 8.19 -8.45
N LEU A 61 -4.47 7.39 -7.94
CA LEU A 61 -4.88 6.12 -8.52
C LEU A 61 -6.34 6.12 -8.99
N ALA A 62 -6.95 7.30 -9.18
CA ALA A 62 -8.29 7.40 -9.76
C ALA A 62 -8.39 6.63 -11.09
N ASN A 63 -9.48 5.88 -11.27
CA ASN A 63 -9.74 5.02 -12.43
C ASN A 63 -8.73 3.87 -12.61
N ARG A 64 -7.90 3.55 -11.61
CA ARG A 64 -7.00 2.39 -11.68
C ARG A 64 -7.62 1.17 -11.01
N ILE A 65 -7.66 0.05 -11.73
CA ILE A 65 -8.08 -1.25 -11.20
C ILE A 65 -6.82 -2.04 -10.86
N ILE A 66 -6.64 -2.39 -9.59
CA ILE A 66 -5.43 -3.05 -9.08
C ILE A 66 -5.84 -4.36 -8.44
N CYS A 67 -5.28 -5.48 -8.91
CA CYS A 67 -5.46 -6.76 -8.25
C CYS A 67 -4.32 -7.01 -7.27
N LEU A 68 -4.67 -7.21 -6.01
CA LEU A 68 -3.74 -7.64 -4.97
C LEU A 68 -3.97 -9.11 -4.63
N ASP A 69 -2.86 -9.83 -4.55
CA ASP A 69 -2.87 -11.25 -4.24
C ASP A 69 -2.12 -11.50 -2.92
N ALA A 70 -2.85 -11.94 -1.90
CA ALA A 70 -2.26 -12.39 -0.65
C ALA A 70 -1.87 -13.87 -0.81
N GLY A 71 -0.57 -14.18 -0.90
CA GLY A 71 -0.07 -15.54 -1.08
C GLY A 71 -0.69 -16.54 -0.10
N HIS A 72 -0.83 -17.80 -0.53
CA HIS A 72 -1.34 -18.90 0.29
C HIS A 72 -2.76 -18.66 0.85
N GLY A 73 -3.13 -19.32 1.97
CA GLY A 73 -4.43 -19.16 2.64
C GLY A 73 -5.18 -20.48 2.81
N GLY A 74 -6.10 -20.50 3.77
CA GLY A 74 -6.86 -21.70 4.11
C GLY A 74 -5.93 -22.83 4.58
N PRO A 75 -6.04 -24.05 4.02
CA PRO A 75 -5.19 -25.17 4.40
C PRO A 75 -3.70 -24.99 4.05
N ASP A 76 -3.35 -24.09 3.13
CA ASP A 76 -1.96 -23.80 2.77
C ASP A 76 -1.41 -22.69 3.68
N PRO A 77 -0.54 -23.00 4.67
CA PRO A 77 0.05 -21.98 5.54
C PRO A 77 1.11 -21.12 4.84
N GLY A 78 1.59 -21.55 3.66
CA GLY A 78 2.86 -21.10 3.11
C GLY A 78 4.03 -21.55 3.98
N ALA A 79 5.14 -20.81 3.91
CA ALA A 79 6.26 -21.04 4.80
C ALA A 79 5.87 -20.75 6.27
N VAL A 80 6.40 -21.56 7.18
CA VAL A 80 6.22 -21.40 8.63
C VAL A 80 7.56 -21.06 9.25
N GLY A 81 7.62 -19.91 9.93
CA GLY A 81 8.81 -19.44 10.61
C GLY A 81 9.09 -20.20 11.92
N PRO A 82 10.29 -20.01 12.51
CA PRO A 82 10.70 -20.74 13.71
C PRO A 82 9.85 -20.47 14.95
N SER A 83 9.13 -19.34 15.03
CA SER A 83 8.17 -19.06 16.11
C SER A 83 6.76 -19.64 15.86
N GLY A 84 6.53 -20.23 14.68
CA GLY A 84 5.22 -20.69 14.23
C GLY A 84 4.43 -19.64 13.43
N LEU A 85 5.01 -18.48 13.14
CA LEU A 85 4.40 -17.48 12.26
C LEU A 85 4.17 -18.07 10.86
N LYS A 86 2.97 -17.92 10.31
CA LYS A 86 2.61 -18.43 8.99
C LYS A 86 2.63 -17.32 7.96
N GLU A 87 3.22 -17.59 6.82
CA GLU A 87 3.27 -16.66 5.69
C GLU A 87 1.88 -16.18 5.27
N LYS A 88 0.88 -17.08 5.23
CA LYS A 88 -0.50 -16.72 4.87
C LYS A 88 -1.11 -15.60 5.73
N ASP A 89 -0.71 -15.51 7.00
CA ASP A 89 -1.24 -14.52 7.94
C ASP A 89 -0.56 -13.17 7.73
N VAL A 90 0.75 -13.18 7.46
CA VAL A 90 1.53 -11.97 7.16
C VAL A 90 1.06 -11.35 5.83
N THR A 91 0.97 -12.17 4.78
CA THR A 91 0.57 -11.73 3.45
C THR A 91 -0.85 -11.17 3.42
N LEU A 92 -1.79 -11.79 4.14
CA LEU A 92 -3.16 -11.28 4.27
C LEU A 92 -3.18 -9.89 4.93
N ASP A 93 -2.50 -9.74 6.07
CA ASP A 93 -2.49 -8.48 6.81
C ASP A 93 -1.85 -7.34 5.98
N VAL A 94 -0.73 -7.60 5.31
CA VAL A 94 -0.08 -6.61 4.43
C VAL A 94 -1.00 -6.23 3.26
N VAL A 95 -1.66 -7.20 2.63
CA VAL A 95 -2.56 -6.93 1.49
C VAL A 95 -3.80 -6.16 1.92
N LEU A 96 -4.39 -6.46 3.09
CA LEU A 96 -5.54 -5.70 3.61
C LEU A 96 -5.15 -4.25 3.96
N LYS A 97 -3.97 -4.04 4.53
CA LYS A 97 -3.41 -2.69 4.76
C LYS A 97 -3.18 -1.95 3.44
N LEU A 98 -2.59 -2.62 2.45
CA LEU A 98 -2.35 -2.06 1.12
C LEU A 98 -3.67 -1.71 0.42
N LYS A 99 -4.68 -2.58 0.49
CA LYS A 99 -6.04 -2.34 -0.04
C LYS A 99 -6.58 -1.02 0.48
N GLN A 100 -6.56 -0.79 1.79
CA GLN A 100 -7.06 0.43 2.40
C GLN A 100 -6.31 1.67 1.89
N LEU A 101 -4.98 1.60 1.78
CA LEU A 101 -4.16 2.69 1.27
C LEU A 101 -4.51 3.02 -0.19
N LEU A 102 -4.56 2.02 -1.07
CA LEU A 102 -4.87 2.21 -2.48
C LEU A 102 -6.31 2.70 -2.72
N GLN A 103 -7.28 2.22 -1.94
CA GLN A 103 -8.65 2.73 -1.98
C GLN A 103 -8.73 4.20 -1.54
N ASN A 104 -7.96 4.59 -0.50
CA ASN A 104 -7.86 5.98 -0.08
C ASN A 104 -7.26 6.87 -1.19
N ASP A 105 -6.41 6.31 -2.05
CA ASP A 105 -5.83 6.98 -3.21
C ASP A 105 -6.71 6.95 -4.47
N GLY A 106 -7.90 6.35 -4.39
CA GLY A 106 -8.90 6.32 -5.45
C GLY A 106 -8.86 5.10 -6.37
N ALA A 107 -8.05 4.09 -6.06
CA ALA A 107 -8.03 2.84 -6.82
C ALA A 107 -9.27 1.98 -6.54
N GLN A 108 -9.73 1.27 -7.58
CA GLN A 108 -10.54 0.07 -7.41
C GLN A 108 -9.60 -1.11 -7.10
N VAL A 109 -9.80 -1.76 -5.96
CA VAL A 109 -8.94 -2.87 -5.52
C VAL A 109 -9.70 -4.19 -5.59
N ILE A 110 -9.14 -5.15 -6.32
CA ILE A 110 -9.59 -6.55 -6.37
C ILE A 110 -8.67 -7.35 -5.45
N LEU A 111 -9.25 -8.22 -4.63
CA LEU A 111 -8.50 -9.14 -3.77
C LEU A 111 -8.71 -10.58 -4.24
N THR A 112 -7.64 -11.36 -4.33
CA THR A 112 -7.76 -12.81 -4.59
C THR A 112 -8.36 -13.56 -3.39
N ARG A 113 -8.13 -13.02 -2.19
CA ARG A 113 -8.78 -13.35 -0.91
C ARG A 113 -8.72 -12.16 0.05
N ASP A 114 -9.72 -12.01 0.90
CA ASP A 114 -9.84 -10.98 1.94
C ASP A 114 -9.94 -11.56 3.37
N SER A 115 -9.82 -12.88 3.47
CA SER A 115 -9.83 -13.66 4.70
C SER A 115 -8.89 -14.87 4.57
N ASP A 116 -8.81 -15.71 5.60
CA ASP A 116 -8.10 -16.99 5.55
C ASP A 116 -8.90 -18.09 4.80
N ARG A 117 -9.82 -17.69 3.93
CA ARG A 117 -10.56 -18.60 3.05
C ARG A 117 -9.99 -18.48 1.65
N VAL A 118 -9.66 -19.61 1.06
CA VAL A 118 -9.39 -19.75 -0.37
C VAL A 118 -10.59 -20.44 -1.02
N GLY A 119 -10.91 -20.11 -2.26
CA GLY A 119 -11.98 -20.84 -2.96
C GLY A 119 -11.51 -22.27 -3.20
N GLU A 120 -12.18 -23.26 -2.57
CA GLU A 120 -11.79 -24.68 -2.51
C GLU A 120 -11.62 -25.29 -3.91
N PRO A 121 -10.39 -25.37 -4.43
CA PRO A 121 -10.15 -25.93 -5.74
C PRO A 121 -9.60 -27.35 -5.60
N ASP A 122 -9.89 -28.20 -6.57
CA ASP A 122 -9.45 -29.61 -6.55
C ASP A 122 -7.92 -29.78 -6.55
N SER A 123 -7.14 -28.71 -6.77
CA SER A 123 -5.68 -28.72 -6.74
C SER A 123 -5.06 -27.33 -6.52
N ARG A 124 -3.77 -27.30 -6.12
CA ARG A 124 -2.96 -26.07 -6.05
C ARG A 124 -2.88 -25.33 -7.39
N VAL A 125 -2.83 -26.04 -8.50
CA VAL A 125 -2.79 -25.41 -9.83
C VAL A 125 -4.10 -24.70 -10.11
N ALA A 126 -5.24 -25.33 -9.81
CA ALA A 126 -6.56 -24.72 -9.95
C ALA A 126 -6.71 -23.49 -9.02
N GLU A 127 -6.17 -23.55 -7.80
CA GLU A 127 -6.11 -22.42 -6.87
C GLU A 127 -5.37 -21.22 -7.47
N LEU A 128 -4.13 -21.41 -7.90
CA LEU A 128 -3.31 -20.35 -8.47
C LEU A 128 -3.92 -19.82 -9.78
N SER A 129 -4.51 -20.70 -10.59
CA SER A 129 -5.23 -20.31 -11.81
C SER A 129 -6.48 -19.47 -11.51
N ARG A 130 -7.21 -19.74 -10.42
CA ARG A 130 -8.36 -18.92 -9.98
C ARG A 130 -7.93 -17.49 -9.66
N ARG A 131 -6.82 -17.32 -8.93
CA ARG A 131 -6.27 -15.99 -8.56
C ARG A 131 -6.05 -15.11 -9.80
N VAL A 132 -5.42 -15.69 -10.81
CA VAL A 132 -5.12 -14.99 -12.07
C VAL A 132 -6.38 -14.77 -12.90
N LYS A 133 -7.27 -15.78 -12.98
CA LYS A 133 -8.52 -15.67 -13.73
C LYS A 133 -9.37 -14.52 -13.20
N LEU A 134 -9.42 -14.34 -11.88
CA LEU A 134 -10.09 -13.20 -11.25
C LEU A 134 -9.52 -11.87 -11.78
N ALA A 135 -8.20 -11.67 -11.70
CA ALA A 135 -7.54 -10.46 -12.18
C ALA A 135 -7.79 -10.18 -13.67
N ASN A 136 -7.65 -11.21 -14.51
CA ASN A 136 -7.86 -11.12 -15.95
C ASN A 136 -9.33 -10.77 -16.27
N SER A 137 -10.29 -11.43 -15.63
CA SER A 137 -11.73 -11.24 -15.90
C SER A 137 -12.26 -9.87 -15.47
N GLN A 138 -11.61 -9.24 -14.48
CA GLN A 138 -12.02 -7.96 -13.93
C GLN A 138 -11.27 -6.77 -14.57
N GLY A 139 -10.45 -7.03 -15.60
CA GLY A 139 -9.71 -5.98 -16.30
C GLY A 139 -8.69 -5.24 -15.42
N ALA A 140 -8.04 -5.94 -14.49
CA ALA A 140 -7.03 -5.31 -13.65
C ALA A 140 -5.88 -4.72 -14.50
N HIS A 141 -5.50 -3.47 -14.21
CA HIS A 141 -4.40 -2.79 -14.89
C HIS A 141 -3.04 -3.31 -14.45
N ILE A 142 -2.91 -3.75 -13.19
CA ILE A 142 -1.74 -4.44 -12.66
C ILE A 142 -2.14 -5.55 -11.69
N PHE A 143 -1.23 -6.49 -11.48
CA PHE A 143 -1.34 -7.56 -10.49
C PHE A 143 -0.12 -7.57 -9.56
N VAL A 144 -0.34 -7.53 -8.25
CA VAL A 144 0.74 -7.56 -7.24
C VAL A 144 0.48 -8.70 -6.26
N SER A 145 1.31 -9.73 -6.32
CA SER A 145 1.31 -10.84 -5.37
C SER A 145 2.31 -10.60 -4.26
N VAL A 146 1.89 -10.80 -3.01
CA VAL A 146 2.70 -10.55 -1.81
C VAL A 146 2.94 -11.87 -1.10
N HIS A 147 4.22 -12.16 -0.85
CA HIS A 147 4.74 -13.40 -0.27
C HIS A 147 5.82 -13.12 0.79
N CYS A 148 6.20 -14.17 1.53
CA CYS A 148 7.38 -14.17 2.38
C CYS A 148 8.29 -15.31 1.96
N ASN A 149 9.57 -15.00 1.82
CA ASN A 149 10.54 -15.95 1.34
C ASN A 149 10.87 -16.99 2.40
N SER A 150 11.49 -18.09 1.99
CA SER A 150 11.99 -19.10 2.90
C SER A 150 13.17 -19.84 2.29
N ALA A 151 14.14 -20.20 3.13
CA ALA A 151 15.29 -20.99 2.72
C ALA A 151 15.69 -21.98 3.82
N THR A 152 16.34 -23.06 3.42
CA THR A 152 16.95 -24.03 4.35
C THR A 152 18.07 -23.37 5.16
N ASN A 153 18.88 -22.52 4.53
CA ASN A 153 19.83 -21.66 5.22
C ASN A 153 19.07 -20.50 5.90
N ARG A 154 18.97 -20.55 7.23
CA ARG A 154 18.25 -19.54 8.03
C ARG A 154 18.95 -18.17 8.08
N GLU A 155 20.19 -18.06 7.60
CA GLU A 155 20.88 -16.78 7.43
C GLU A 155 20.45 -16.04 6.14
N ALA A 156 19.77 -16.72 5.21
CA ALA A 156 19.22 -16.07 4.03
C ALA A 156 18.18 -15.03 4.45
N ARG A 157 18.31 -13.83 3.89
CA ARG A 157 17.58 -12.64 4.32
C ARG A 157 17.47 -11.62 3.18
N GLY A 158 16.48 -10.75 3.24
CA GLY A 158 16.29 -9.61 2.35
C GLY A 158 15.02 -9.66 1.50
N THR A 159 14.75 -8.54 0.82
CA THR A 159 13.58 -8.30 -0.03
C THR A 159 13.91 -8.57 -1.50
N GLU A 160 13.01 -9.20 -2.26
CA GLU A 160 13.13 -9.36 -3.72
C GLU A 160 11.80 -9.19 -4.46
N ILE A 161 11.89 -8.86 -5.74
CA ILE A 161 10.75 -8.77 -6.65
C ILE A 161 10.98 -9.72 -7.81
N TYR A 162 9.95 -10.49 -8.15
CA TYR A 162 9.89 -11.31 -9.34
C TYR A 162 8.90 -10.75 -10.36
N PHE A 163 9.30 -10.79 -11.63
CA PHE A 163 8.41 -10.58 -12.77
C PHE A 163 8.60 -11.72 -13.77
N HIS A 164 7.65 -11.90 -14.70
CA HIS A 164 7.80 -12.91 -15.75
C HIS A 164 7.90 -12.29 -17.15
N HIS A 165 6.92 -11.46 -17.48
CA HIS A 165 6.81 -10.79 -18.78
C HIS A 165 7.56 -9.46 -18.78
N ALA A 166 8.20 -9.11 -19.89
CA ALA A 166 8.94 -7.84 -20.02
C ALA A 166 8.05 -6.60 -19.77
N THR A 167 6.75 -6.69 -20.05
CA THR A 167 5.74 -5.65 -19.77
C THR A 167 5.62 -5.30 -18.29
N ALA A 168 6.05 -6.17 -17.38
CA ALA A 168 6.03 -5.94 -15.94
C ALA A 168 7.32 -5.33 -15.38
N ARG A 169 8.36 -5.13 -16.22
CA ARG A 169 9.66 -4.61 -15.76
C ARG A 169 9.55 -3.20 -15.17
N SER A 170 8.81 -2.31 -15.82
CA SER A 170 8.61 -0.93 -15.32
C SER A 170 7.84 -0.90 -13.99
N LEU A 171 6.87 -1.80 -13.79
CA LEU A 171 6.19 -1.97 -12.51
C LEU A 171 7.17 -2.44 -11.42
N ALA A 172 8.01 -3.44 -11.71
CA ALA A 172 9.02 -3.91 -10.75
C ALA A 172 10.04 -2.82 -10.39
N GLN A 173 10.47 -2.01 -11.37
CA GLN A 173 11.39 -0.88 -11.16
C GLN A 173 10.77 0.24 -10.34
N ALA A 174 9.48 0.54 -10.53
CA ALA A 174 8.78 1.55 -9.73
C ALA A 174 8.61 1.13 -8.26
N LEU A 175 8.49 -0.18 -8.00
CA LEU A 175 8.38 -0.77 -6.67
C LEU A 175 9.72 -0.88 -5.94
N GLU A 176 10.85 -0.95 -6.65
CA GLU A 176 12.17 -1.21 -6.06
C GLU A 176 12.60 -0.13 -5.03
N PRO A 177 12.64 1.18 -5.34
CA PRO A 177 13.11 2.18 -4.38
C PRO A 177 12.38 2.18 -3.02
N PRO A 178 11.03 2.19 -2.96
CA PRO A 178 10.33 2.23 -1.67
C PRO A 178 10.40 0.91 -0.88
N LEU A 179 10.66 -0.21 -1.55
CA LEU A 179 10.79 -1.54 -0.93
C LEU A 179 12.18 -1.79 -0.34
N GLN A 180 13.20 -1.00 -0.70
CA GLN A 180 14.48 -1.03 -0.01
C GLN A 180 14.32 -0.45 1.40
N LYS A 181 14.60 -1.26 2.42
CA LYS A 181 14.46 -0.87 3.83
C LYS A 181 15.82 -0.91 4.54
N PRO A 182 16.14 0.09 5.38
CA PRO A 182 17.33 0.03 6.21
C PRO A 182 17.35 -1.26 7.04
N GLY A 183 18.48 -1.97 7.04
CA GLY A 183 18.66 -3.22 7.78
C GLY A 183 18.12 -4.49 7.10
N LEU A 184 17.44 -4.37 5.95
CA LEU A 184 17.04 -5.50 5.12
C LEU A 184 17.83 -5.49 3.81
N PRO A 185 18.60 -6.54 3.49
CA PRO A 185 19.32 -6.60 2.22
C PRO A 185 18.38 -6.52 1.02
N TRP A 186 18.77 -5.75 0.00
CA TRP A 186 18.10 -5.76 -1.28
C TRP A 186 18.66 -6.90 -2.14
N ARG A 187 17.79 -7.80 -2.61
CA ARG A 187 18.18 -8.97 -3.41
C ARG A 187 17.90 -8.80 -4.90
N GLY A 188 17.34 -7.65 -5.30
CA GLY A 188 17.15 -7.27 -6.69
C GLY A 188 15.79 -7.66 -7.28
N ILE A 189 15.57 -7.15 -8.50
CA ILE A 189 14.48 -7.55 -9.39
C ILE A 189 14.96 -8.75 -10.21
N LYS A 190 14.17 -9.82 -10.24
CA LYS A 190 14.51 -11.09 -10.88
C LYS A 190 13.41 -11.55 -11.83
N GLN A 191 13.79 -12.30 -12.85
CA GLN A 191 12.81 -13.01 -13.66
C GLN A 191 12.45 -14.34 -12.97
N GLY A 192 11.16 -14.63 -12.82
CA GLY A 192 10.63 -15.81 -12.17
C GLY A 192 9.56 -16.51 -13.00
N ASN A 193 9.38 -17.82 -12.80
CA ASN A 193 8.42 -18.63 -13.55
C ASN A 193 7.18 -19.01 -12.70
N PHE A 194 6.75 -18.12 -11.80
CA PHE A 194 5.59 -18.36 -10.94
C PHE A 194 4.29 -18.26 -11.74
N LEU A 195 3.36 -19.20 -11.51
CA LEU A 195 2.12 -19.31 -12.29
C LEU A 195 1.34 -18.00 -12.30
N VAL A 196 1.23 -17.34 -11.14
CA VAL A 196 0.41 -16.14 -10.97
C VAL A 196 0.86 -14.96 -11.84
N ILE A 197 2.17 -14.74 -11.95
CA ILE A 197 2.73 -13.67 -12.80
C ILE A 197 2.93 -14.11 -14.25
N ARG A 198 3.08 -15.42 -14.52
CA ARG A 198 3.21 -15.95 -15.88
C ARG A 198 1.89 -15.95 -16.65
N LYS A 199 0.77 -16.26 -15.98
CA LYS A 199 -0.54 -16.37 -16.61
C LYS A 199 -1.36 -15.07 -16.60
N ALA A 200 -0.88 -14.05 -15.90
CA ALA A 200 -1.46 -12.71 -15.89
C ALA A 200 -1.41 -12.07 -17.29
N GLN A 201 -2.49 -11.40 -17.68
CA GLN A 201 -2.61 -10.69 -18.96
C GLN A 201 -2.24 -9.20 -18.86
N MET A 202 -1.98 -8.72 -17.64
CA MET A 202 -1.51 -7.38 -17.31
C MET A 202 -0.10 -7.43 -16.70
N PRO A 203 0.61 -6.29 -16.57
CA PRO A 203 1.83 -6.21 -15.78
C PRO A 203 1.66 -6.82 -14.39
N ALA A 204 2.45 -7.84 -14.08
CA ALA A 204 2.31 -8.65 -12.88
C ALA A 204 3.65 -8.91 -12.19
N VAL A 205 3.69 -8.70 -10.88
CA VAL A 205 4.85 -8.92 -10.03
C VAL A 205 4.50 -9.77 -8.82
N LEU A 206 5.50 -10.49 -8.30
CA LEU A 206 5.47 -11.19 -7.02
C LEU A 206 6.55 -10.60 -6.14
N VAL A 207 6.19 -10.12 -4.96
CA VAL A 207 7.09 -9.48 -4.01
C VAL A 207 7.30 -10.40 -2.81
N GLU A 208 8.56 -10.75 -2.57
CA GLU A 208 8.99 -11.43 -1.36
C GLU A 208 9.46 -10.40 -0.34
N LEU A 209 8.68 -10.20 0.73
CA LEU A 209 8.89 -9.09 1.66
C LEU A 209 10.18 -9.24 2.49
N ALA A 210 10.41 -10.46 3.00
CA ALA A 210 11.57 -10.88 3.79
C ALA A 210 11.53 -12.42 3.94
N PHE A 211 12.56 -13.02 4.53
CA PHE A 211 12.65 -14.46 4.77
C PHE A 211 12.02 -14.84 6.12
N ILE A 212 10.86 -15.50 6.09
CA ILE A 212 10.19 -15.97 7.31
C ILE A 212 10.98 -17.07 8.03
N SER A 213 11.87 -17.76 7.33
CA SER A 213 12.80 -18.74 7.91
C SER A 213 13.94 -18.10 8.72
N ASN A 214 14.23 -16.82 8.53
CA ASN A 214 15.26 -16.08 9.25
C ASN A 214 14.69 -15.52 10.56
N PRO A 215 15.22 -15.89 11.75
CA PRO A 215 14.65 -15.46 13.03
C PRO A 215 14.65 -13.94 13.27
N ILE A 216 15.55 -13.18 12.63
CA ILE A 216 15.58 -11.72 12.74
C ILE A 216 14.48 -11.12 11.86
N GLU A 217 14.36 -11.57 10.61
CA GLU A 217 13.33 -11.07 9.69
C GLU A 217 11.93 -11.55 10.07
N GLU A 218 11.78 -12.75 10.64
CA GLU A 218 10.51 -13.24 11.20
C GLU A 218 9.95 -12.27 12.25
N ARG A 219 10.79 -11.67 13.11
CA ARG A 219 10.34 -10.65 14.08
C ARG A 219 9.81 -9.40 13.41
N LEU A 220 10.37 -9.01 12.27
CA LEU A 220 9.87 -7.88 11.47
C LEU A 220 8.54 -8.27 10.81
N LEU A 221 8.45 -9.49 10.27
CA LEU A 221 7.21 -10.02 9.70
C LEU A 221 6.12 -10.23 10.77
N ALA A 222 6.46 -10.46 12.03
CA ALA A 222 5.52 -10.56 13.14
C ALA A 222 5.00 -9.17 13.60
N ASP A 223 5.77 -8.11 13.38
CA ASP A 223 5.48 -6.76 13.84
C ASP A 223 4.47 -6.04 12.92
N ASN A 224 3.37 -5.56 13.49
CA ASN A 224 2.30 -4.90 12.74
C ASN A 224 2.73 -3.56 12.09
N ALA A 225 3.62 -2.82 12.74
CA ALA A 225 4.16 -1.57 12.21
C ALA A 225 5.09 -1.84 11.02
N TRP A 226 5.85 -2.93 11.03
CA TRP A 226 6.62 -3.39 9.88
C TRP A 226 5.72 -3.79 8.71
N ARG A 227 4.65 -4.56 8.96
CA ARG A 227 3.63 -4.86 7.93
C ARG A 227 3.01 -3.61 7.33
N GLN A 228 2.73 -2.60 8.14
CA GLN A 228 2.27 -1.29 7.67
C GLN A 228 3.32 -0.58 6.80
N ARG A 229 4.60 -0.64 7.15
CA ARG A 229 5.70 -0.06 6.35
C ARG A 229 5.88 -0.74 4.99
N TRP A 230 5.67 -2.05 4.89
CA TRP A 230 5.66 -2.75 3.59
C TRP A 230 4.43 -2.39 2.76
N ALA A 231 3.24 -2.33 3.36
CA ALA A 231 2.04 -1.87 2.66
C ALA A 231 2.22 -0.44 2.12
N GLN A 232 2.80 0.47 2.91
CA GLN A 232 3.10 1.83 2.46
C GLN A 232 4.13 1.85 1.32
N ALA A 233 5.18 1.03 1.39
CA ALA A 233 6.18 0.92 0.32
C ALA A 233 5.58 0.44 -1.02
N LEU A 234 4.75 -0.61 -0.95
CA LEU A 234 4.03 -1.14 -2.12
C LEU A 234 3.12 -0.07 -2.71
N ARG A 235 2.38 0.66 -1.87
CA ARG A 235 1.54 1.79 -2.29
C ARG A 235 2.34 2.87 -3.01
N ASP A 236 3.45 3.32 -2.43
CA ASP A 236 4.29 4.39 -3.00
C ASP A 236 4.85 3.96 -4.37
N GLY A 237 5.30 2.71 -4.51
CA GLY A 237 5.81 2.21 -5.78
C GLY A 237 4.72 2.00 -6.84
N ILE A 238 3.51 1.63 -6.44
CA ILE A 238 2.34 1.57 -7.34
C ILE A 238 1.96 2.98 -7.84
N ILE A 239 1.99 3.98 -6.95
CA ILE A 239 1.76 5.38 -7.34
C ILE A 239 2.82 5.82 -8.35
N ASN A 240 4.09 5.56 -8.07
CA ASN A 240 5.20 5.89 -8.98
C ASN A 240 4.97 5.27 -10.36
N TYR A 241 4.57 3.99 -10.42
CA TYR A 241 4.30 3.30 -11.68
C TYR A 241 3.22 3.99 -12.54
N PHE A 242 2.11 4.43 -11.93
CA PHE A 242 1.01 5.06 -12.67
C PHE A 242 1.23 6.55 -12.96
N GLN A 243 2.25 7.17 -12.38
CA GLN A 243 2.65 8.57 -12.59
C GLN A 243 3.88 8.72 -13.48
N SER A 244 4.49 7.60 -13.89
CA SER A 244 5.63 7.55 -14.82
C SER A 244 5.22 7.75 -16.27
#